data_AF-A0A8T7J285-F1
#
_entry.id   AF-A0A8T7J285-F1
#
_cell.length_a   1.000
_cell.length_b   1.000
_cell.length_c   1.000
_cell.angle_alpha   90.00
_cell.angle_beta   90.00
_cell.angle_gamma   90.00
#
_symmetry.space_group_name_H-M   'P 1'
#
loop_
_entity.id
_entity.type
_entity.pdbx_description
1 polymer ?
#
loop_
_entity_poly.entity_id
_entity_poly.type
_entity_poly.pdbx_seq_one_letter_code
_entity_poly.pdbx_strand_id
1 'polypeptide(L)'
;MEKVIIHPAAKHGEIKQVFDNVWHVIGQVKMPMLFPPMKMSKGMTIIRNPQHNELTLVNAMRLSEEGLAELESLGKIANTLRIAGFHGRDDAFYKREYDCKVYALKGQVYTREMMGEFPAPENGYIQADVWLEPGQTPPIPNSRLKWFESSNKPEALLILEQDGGIVISGDSLQNTAKPDEYNNWLSKIMMKKMGFFKPYAIGAGWVEFCKPSRSDILSILTLQFEHVLPCHGELVIGNAKEKYRPAIEGEIKGCHSG
;
A
#
# COMPACT_ATOMS: atom_id res chain seq x y z
N MET A 1 -9.88 -15.20 24.14
CA MET A 1 -8.63 -15.35 23.37
C MET A 1 -8.81 -14.56 22.09
N GLU A 2 -8.19 -13.39 22.00
CA GLU A 2 -8.16 -12.62 20.75
C GLU A 2 -7.47 -13.46 19.69
N LYS A 3 -8.21 -13.78 18.62
CA LYS A 3 -7.69 -14.64 17.57
C LYS A 3 -6.88 -13.77 16.61
N VAL A 4 -5.60 -13.57 16.94
CA VAL A 4 -4.62 -13.04 15.98
C VAL A 4 -4.72 -13.86 14.70
N ILE A 5 -4.94 -13.19 13.57
CA ILE A 5 -5.10 -13.83 12.27
C ILE A 5 -3.80 -13.73 11.51
N ILE A 6 -3.25 -14.88 11.13
CA ILE A 6 -2.06 -14.96 10.29
C ILE A 6 -2.41 -15.76 9.04
N HIS A 7 -2.03 -15.19 7.89
CA HIS A 7 -2.30 -15.76 6.59
C HIS A 7 -1.07 -16.48 6.04
N PRO A 8 -1.26 -17.56 5.26
CA PRO A 8 -0.15 -18.18 4.54
C PRO A 8 0.39 -17.23 3.47
N ALA A 9 1.66 -17.42 3.10
CA ALA A 9 2.27 -16.71 1.98
C ALA A 9 1.43 -16.89 0.70
N ALA A 10 1.19 -15.78 0.01
CA ALA A 10 0.64 -15.80 -1.32
C ALA A 10 1.77 -15.91 -2.36
N LYS A 11 1.44 -16.17 -3.62
CA LYS A 11 2.44 -16.09 -4.70
C LYS A 11 3.02 -14.68 -4.76
N HIS A 12 4.33 -14.57 -4.88
CA HIS A 12 5.05 -13.33 -5.12
C HIS A 12 6.26 -13.58 -6.01
N GLY A 13 6.80 -12.51 -6.57
CA GLY A 13 8.06 -12.51 -7.32
C GLY A 13 9.26 -12.26 -6.42
N GLU A 14 10.39 -12.00 -7.05
CA GLU A 14 11.66 -11.68 -6.40
C GLU A 14 11.63 -10.30 -5.73
N ILE A 15 12.46 -10.11 -4.70
CA ILE A 15 12.72 -8.78 -4.14
C ILE A 15 13.68 -8.05 -5.09
N LYS A 16 13.23 -6.94 -5.68
CA LYS A 16 14.03 -6.18 -6.66
C LYS A 16 14.50 -4.88 -6.04
N GLN A 17 15.81 -4.64 -6.07
CA GLN A 17 16.34 -3.33 -5.72
C GLN A 17 15.93 -2.31 -6.77
N VAL A 18 15.35 -1.20 -6.33
CA VAL A 18 14.86 -0.12 -7.22
C VAL A 18 15.74 1.11 -7.09
N PHE A 19 16.09 1.47 -5.85
CA PHE A 19 17.02 2.55 -5.52
C PHE A 19 17.97 2.11 -4.41
N ASP A 20 18.92 2.96 -4.04
CA ASP A 20 19.73 2.71 -2.86
C ASP A 20 18.84 2.61 -1.62
N ASN A 21 19.02 1.54 -0.85
CA ASN A 21 18.23 1.20 0.34
C ASN A 21 16.72 1.06 0.12
N VAL A 22 16.26 0.88 -1.12
CA VAL A 22 14.84 0.68 -1.47
C VAL A 22 14.67 -0.50 -2.42
N TRP A 23 13.88 -1.48 -1.97
CA TRP A 23 13.48 -2.64 -2.77
C TRP A 23 11.97 -2.69 -2.89
N HIS A 24 11.50 -3.41 -3.91
CA HIS A 24 10.09 -3.65 -4.12
C HIS A 24 9.85 -5.09 -4.53
N VAL A 25 8.77 -5.67 -4.01
CA VAL A 25 8.29 -7.00 -4.37
C VAL A 25 6.83 -6.91 -4.76
N ILE A 26 6.49 -7.55 -5.88
CA ILE A 26 5.11 -7.68 -6.34
C ILE A 26 4.67 -9.10 -6.04
N GLY A 27 3.46 -9.26 -5.53
CA GLY A 27 2.83 -10.57 -5.46
C GLY A 27 1.32 -10.47 -5.48
N GLN A 28 0.65 -11.44 -4.88
CA GLN A 28 -0.78 -11.63 -5.00
C GLN A 28 -1.49 -11.37 -3.67
N VAL A 29 -2.67 -10.77 -3.76
CA VAL A 29 -3.68 -10.84 -2.70
C VAL A 29 -4.92 -11.57 -3.20
N LYS A 30 -5.50 -12.40 -2.31
CA LYS A 30 -6.75 -13.12 -2.54
C LYS A 30 -7.89 -12.37 -1.87
N MET A 31 -8.83 -11.89 -2.68
CA MET A 31 -10.05 -11.21 -2.25
C MET A 31 -11.18 -12.25 -2.13
N PRO A 32 -11.60 -12.62 -0.90
CA PRO A 32 -12.55 -13.70 -0.67
C PRO A 32 -14.02 -13.30 -0.92
N MET A 33 -14.29 -12.08 -1.40
CA MET A 33 -15.65 -11.52 -1.54
C MET A 33 -16.54 -12.23 -2.57
N LEU A 34 -15.98 -13.11 -3.42
CA LEU A 34 -16.69 -13.82 -4.47
C LEU A 34 -16.31 -15.31 -4.50
N PHE A 35 -17.19 -16.14 -5.07
CA PHE A 35 -16.89 -17.55 -5.37
C PHE A 35 -16.96 -17.78 -6.89
N PRO A 36 -15.82 -18.07 -7.58
CA PRO A 36 -14.48 -18.20 -7.03
C PRO A 36 -13.87 -16.84 -6.62
N PRO A 37 -12.87 -16.84 -5.72
CA PRO A 37 -12.26 -15.62 -5.21
C PRO A 37 -11.45 -14.89 -6.28
N MET A 38 -11.51 -13.55 -6.25
CA MET A 38 -10.67 -12.70 -7.09
C MET A 38 -9.24 -12.69 -6.57
N LYS A 39 -8.30 -12.62 -7.50
CA LYS A 39 -6.86 -12.47 -7.25
C LYS A 39 -6.34 -11.24 -7.96
N MET A 40 -5.59 -10.39 -7.26
CA MET A 40 -5.00 -9.18 -7.82
C MET A 40 -3.58 -9.03 -7.32
N SER A 41 -2.77 -8.27 -8.06
CA SER A 41 -1.44 -7.90 -7.60
C SER A 41 -1.51 -6.97 -6.41
N LYS A 42 -0.52 -7.09 -5.52
CA LYS A 42 -0.17 -6.09 -4.51
C LYS A 42 1.34 -5.97 -4.43
N GLY A 43 1.82 -4.80 -4.03
CA GLY A 43 3.23 -4.48 -3.86
C GLY A 43 3.57 -4.28 -2.39
N MET A 44 4.79 -4.65 -2.02
CA MET A 44 5.41 -4.26 -0.76
C MET A 44 6.71 -3.54 -1.10
N THR A 45 6.90 -2.35 -0.50
CA THR A 45 8.17 -1.62 -0.58
C THR A 45 8.96 -1.86 0.71
N ILE A 46 10.22 -2.26 0.56
CA ILE A 46 11.15 -2.52 1.66
C ILE A 46 12.14 -1.36 1.69
N ILE A 47 12.24 -0.67 2.83
CA ILE A 47 13.12 0.48 2.98
C ILE A 47 14.08 0.20 4.13
N ARG A 48 15.37 0.30 3.87
CA ARG A 48 16.40 0.11 4.89
C ARG A 48 16.82 1.46 5.48
N ASN A 49 16.82 1.52 6.81
CA ASN A 49 17.54 2.54 7.56
C ASN A 49 19.01 2.13 7.64
N PRO A 50 19.93 2.82 6.94
CA PRO A 50 21.34 2.42 6.91
C PRO A 50 22.07 2.69 8.24
N GLN A 51 21.55 3.56 9.11
CA GLN A 51 22.18 3.85 10.41
C GLN A 51 22.03 2.68 11.38
N HIS A 52 20.93 1.94 11.31
CA HIS A 52 20.64 0.82 12.23
C HIS A 52 20.55 -0.55 11.53
N ASN A 53 20.72 -0.57 10.21
CA ASN A 53 20.51 -1.75 9.37
C ASN A 53 19.11 -2.37 9.58
N GLU A 54 18.10 -1.52 9.81
CA GLU A 54 16.72 -1.92 10.08
C GLU A 54 15.84 -1.73 8.84
N LEU A 55 14.94 -2.68 8.61
CA LEU A 55 14.00 -2.67 7.50
C LEU A 55 12.62 -2.23 7.98
N THR A 56 12.01 -1.32 7.23
CA THR A 56 10.60 -0.98 7.32
C THR A 56 9.87 -1.51 6.10
N LEU A 57 8.88 -2.38 6.34
CA LEU A 57 8.04 -3.00 5.31
C LEU A 57 6.77 -2.16 5.11
N VAL A 58 6.67 -1.45 4.00
CA VAL A 58 5.51 -0.60 3.68
C VAL A 58 4.45 -1.43 2.96
N ASN A 59 3.22 -1.43 3.51
CA ASN A 59 2.10 -2.25 3.06
C ASN A 59 2.47 -3.74 2.96
N ALA A 60 2.95 -4.29 4.08
CA ALA A 60 3.63 -5.58 4.12
C ALA A 60 2.83 -6.72 3.46
N MET A 61 3.59 -7.67 2.90
CA MET A 61 3.05 -8.93 2.43
C MET A 61 3.82 -10.12 2.97
N ARG A 62 3.12 -11.21 3.25
CA ARG A 62 3.78 -12.44 3.68
C ARG A 62 4.53 -13.06 2.50
N LEU A 63 5.86 -13.14 2.62
CA LEU A 63 6.74 -13.83 1.68
C LEU A 63 6.83 -15.34 2.01
N SER A 64 7.27 -16.13 1.03
CA SER A 64 7.69 -17.53 1.21
C SER A 64 8.93 -17.59 2.11
N GLU A 65 9.29 -18.79 2.57
CA GLU A 65 10.48 -18.96 3.41
C GLU A 65 11.75 -18.51 2.67
N GLU A 66 11.85 -18.75 1.37
CA GLU A 66 12.96 -18.25 0.55
C GLU A 66 12.97 -16.72 0.45
N GLY A 67 11.79 -16.10 0.28
CA GLY A 67 11.68 -14.64 0.25
C GLY A 67 11.94 -13.99 1.62
N LEU A 68 11.64 -14.69 2.73
CA LEU A 68 12.00 -14.25 4.07
C LEU A 68 13.51 -14.32 4.29
N ALA A 69 14.17 -15.41 3.87
CA ALA A 69 15.63 -15.51 3.93
C ALA A 69 16.32 -14.41 3.10
N GLU A 70 15.78 -14.10 1.91
CA GLU A 70 16.25 -12.96 1.11
C GLU A 70 16.05 -11.64 1.86
N LEU A 71 14.87 -11.41 2.44
CA LEU A 71 14.58 -10.20 3.21
C LEU A 71 15.50 -10.02 4.42
N GLU A 72 15.78 -11.09 5.17
CA GLU A 72 16.72 -11.11 6.30
C GLU A 72 18.15 -10.75 5.88
N SER A 73 18.55 -11.14 4.66
CA SER A 73 19.87 -10.80 4.13
C SER A 73 20.05 -9.29 3.85
N LEU A 74 18.94 -8.54 3.69
CA LEU A 74 18.97 -7.10 3.43
C LEU A 74 19.16 -6.28 4.70
N GLY A 75 18.75 -6.80 5.86
CA GLY A 75 18.82 -6.14 7.16
C GLY A 75 17.86 -6.74 8.20
N LYS A 76 17.84 -6.15 9.40
CA LYS A 76 16.95 -6.55 10.49
C LYS A 76 15.52 -6.12 10.19
N ILE A 77 14.61 -7.07 9.99
CA ILE A 77 13.18 -6.80 9.81
C ILE A 77 12.62 -6.25 11.13
N ALA A 78 12.36 -4.93 11.19
CA ALA A 78 12.11 -4.24 12.46
C ALA A 78 10.74 -3.57 12.53
N ASN A 79 10.22 -3.07 11.40
CA ASN A 79 8.99 -2.30 11.37
C ASN A 79 8.08 -2.74 10.22
N THR A 80 6.77 -2.71 10.46
CA THR A 80 5.78 -2.62 9.38
C THR A 80 5.15 -1.25 9.37
N LEU A 81 4.83 -0.72 8.19
CA LEU A 81 4.14 0.55 8.03
C LEU A 81 2.96 0.38 7.06
N ARG A 82 1.75 0.38 7.61
CA ARG A 82 0.51 0.36 6.83
C ARG A 82 0.10 1.79 6.50
N ILE A 83 0.22 2.18 5.23
CA ILE A 83 -0.20 3.50 4.74
C ILE A 83 -1.56 3.49 4.04
N ALA A 84 -2.16 2.32 3.81
CA ALA A 84 -3.39 2.17 3.02
C ALA A 84 -4.53 1.46 3.78
N GLY A 85 -5.75 1.96 3.56
CA GLY A 85 -6.93 1.57 4.33
C GLY A 85 -7.33 0.10 4.18
N PHE A 86 -7.12 -0.51 3.01
CA PHE A 86 -7.45 -1.92 2.74
C PHE A 86 -6.25 -2.87 2.83
N HIS A 87 -5.13 -2.40 3.38
CA HIS A 87 -3.88 -3.16 3.53
C HIS A 87 -3.66 -3.63 4.98
N GLY A 88 -2.47 -4.17 5.29
CA GLY A 88 -2.10 -4.61 6.65
C GLY A 88 -2.44 -6.06 7.00
N ARG A 89 -3.01 -6.82 6.05
CA ARG A 89 -3.35 -8.24 6.21
C ARG A 89 -2.22 -9.09 6.80
N ASP A 90 -0.98 -8.79 6.45
CA ASP A 90 0.18 -9.61 6.79
C ASP A 90 1.03 -9.00 7.93
N ASP A 91 0.62 -7.86 8.52
CA ASP A 91 1.39 -7.19 9.58
C ASP A 91 1.48 -8.07 10.85
N ALA A 92 0.40 -8.78 11.18
CA ALA A 92 0.35 -9.69 12.32
C ALA A 92 1.40 -10.81 12.26
N PHE A 93 1.76 -11.24 11.04
CA PHE A 93 2.79 -12.23 10.85
C PHE A 93 4.16 -11.68 11.26
N TYR A 94 4.53 -10.51 10.73
CA TYR A 94 5.83 -9.90 11.03
C TYR A 94 5.95 -9.47 12.48
N LYS A 95 4.85 -8.99 13.09
CA LYS A 95 4.79 -8.74 14.53
C LYS A 95 5.10 -10.00 15.35
N ARG A 96 4.55 -11.16 14.97
CA ARG A 96 4.72 -12.40 15.73
C ARG A 96 6.08 -13.04 15.53
N GLU A 97 6.57 -13.17 14.29
CA GLU A 97 7.80 -13.90 14.03
C GLU A 97 9.07 -13.07 14.16
N TYR A 98 8.98 -11.75 13.92
CA TYR A 98 10.14 -10.85 13.89
C TYR A 98 10.11 -9.79 14.99
N ASP A 99 9.13 -9.85 15.89
CA ASP A 99 8.89 -8.82 16.92
C ASP A 99 8.82 -7.41 16.31
N CYS A 100 8.26 -7.31 15.09
CA CYS A 100 8.17 -6.04 14.39
C CYS A 100 7.26 -5.08 15.15
N LYS A 101 7.73 -3.84 15.26
CA LYS A 101 6.88 -2.73 15.70
C LYS A 101 5.93 -2.34 14.57
N VAL A 102 4.63 -2.43 14.81
CA VAL A 102 3.59 -2.17 13.81
C VAL A 102 3.18 -0.70 13.85
N TYR A 103 3.38 0.00 12.73
CA TYR A 103 2.92 1.37 12.52
C TYR A 103 1.73 1.36 11.57
N ALA A 104 0.67 2.08 11.94
CA ALA A 104 -0.52 2.24 11.11
C ALA A 104 -1.06 3.67 11.23
N LEU A 105 -1.85 4.09 10.25
CA LEU A 105 -2.51 5.39 10.30
C LEU A 105 -3.68 5.33 11.30
N LYS A 106 -3.81 6.36 12.15
CA LYS A 106 -4.92 6.47 13.11
C LYS A 106 -6.27 6.32 12.40
N GLY A 107 -7.13 5.46 12.95
CA GLY A 107 -8.46 5.13 12.40
C GLY A 107 -8.48 3.90 11.49
N GLN A 108 -7.32 3.31 11.15
CA GLN A 108 -7.29 2.02 10.48
C GLN A 108 -7.66 0.88 11.42
N VAL A 109 -8.22 -0.18 10.85
CA VAL A 109 -8.67 -1.36 11.60
C VAL A 109 -8.12 -2.62 10.94
N TYR A 110 -7.66 -3.57 11.76
CA TYR A 110 -7.27 -4.90 11.31
C TYR A 110 -8.48 -5.82 11.37
N THR A 111 -9.17 -5.99 10.25
CA THR A 111 -10.38 -6.83 10.15
C THR A 111 -10.33 -7.73 8.92
N ARG A 112 -11.13 -8.81 8.93
CA ARG A 112 -11.40 -9.62 7.73
C ARG A 112 -12.45 -8.98 6.84
N GLU A 113 -13.14 -7.97 7.35
CA GLU A 113 -14.34 -7.42 6.74
C GLU A 113 -13.91 -6.44 5.66
N MET A 114 -14.37 -6.71 4.44
CA MET A 114 -13.99 -5.94 3.24
C MET A 114 -15.14 -5.04 2.75
N MET A 115 -16.35 -5.26 3.26
CA MET A 115 -17.58 -4.51 2.94
C MET A 115 -18.46 -4.42 4.19
N GLY A 116 -19.32 -3.40 4.24
CA GLY A 116 -20.24 -3.18 5.35
C GLY A 116 -19.61 -2.38 6.48
N GLU A 117 -20.19 -2.50 7.68
CA GLU A 117 -19.69 -1.84 8.88
C GLU A 117 -18.40 -2.52 9.36
N PHE A 118 -17.36 -1.70 9.55
CA PHE A 118 -16.10 -2.17 10.09
C PHE A 118 -16.19 -2.13 11.62
N PRO A 119 -15.57 -3.10 12.32
CA PRO A 119 -15.46 -3.00 13.76
C PRO A 119 -14.70 -1.73 14.14
N ALA A 120 -14.93 -1.23 15.36
CA ALA A 120 -14.13 -0.14 15.90
C ALA A 120 -12.63 -0.55 15.95
N PRO A 121 -11.68 0.39 15.80
CA PRO A 121 -10.24 0.07 15.73
C PRO A 121 -9.72 -0.86 16.83
N GLU A 122 -10.18 -0.67 18.06
CA GLU A 122 -9.85 -1.47 19.24
C GLU A 122 -10.30 -2.94 19.14
N ASN A 123 -11.27 -3.24 18.28
CA ASN A 123 -11.80 -4.59 18.06
C ASN A 123 -11.15 -5.30 16.86
N GLY A 124 -10.07 -4.74 16.31
CA GLY A 124 -9.26 -5.40 15.29
C GLY A 124 -8.58 -6.67 15.81
N TYR A 125 -8.30 -7.63 14.92
CA TYR A 125 -7.64 -8.90 15.31
C TYR A 125 -6.16 -8.73 15.73
N ILE A 126 -5.58 -7.55 15.51
CA ILE A 126 -4.36 -7.03 16.13
C ILE A 126 -4.49 -5.51 16.31
N GLN A 127 -3.65 -4.95 17.18
CA GLN A 127 -3.46 -3.50 17.33
C GLN A 127 -2.08 -3.10 16.80
N ALA A 128 -2.02 -1.92 16.17
CA ALA A 128 -0.74 -1.27 15.88
C ALA A 128 -0.08 -0.82 17.20
N ASP A 129 1.24 -0.88 17.24
CA ASP A 129 2.03 -0.39 18.37
C ASP A 129 2.14 1.13 18.34
N VAL A 130 2.09 1.73 17.15
CA VAL A 130 2.07 3.18 16.94
C VAL A 130 1.01 3.55 15.92
N TRP A 131 0.08 4.39 16.37
CA TRP A 131 -0.89 5.06 15.51
C TRP A 131 -0.32 6.41 15.09
N LEU A 132 0.00 6.54 13.81
CA LEU A 132 0.47 7.80 13.23
C LEU A 132 -0.72 8.74 13.00
N GLU A 133 -0.52 10.02 13.28
CA GLU A 133 -1.43 11.13 13.03
C GLU A 133 -0.88 12.07 11.94
N PRO A 134 -1.71 12.94 11.35
CA PRO A 134 -1.24 13.99 10.45
C PRO A 134 -0.08 14.80 11.04
N GLY A 135 0.97 15.02 10.25
CA GLY A 135 2.17 15.74 10.66
C GLY A 135 3.23 14.91 11.40
N GLN A 136 2.94 13.66 11.79
CA GLN A 136 3.94 12.79 12.39
C GLN A 136 4.85 12.13 11.35
N THR A 137 6.11 11.91 11.73
CA THR A 137 7.12 11.26 10.90
C THR A 137 7.01 9.73 11.02
N PRO A 138 7.07 8.98 9.90
CA PRO A 138 7.13 7.52 9.92
C PRO A 138 8.50 7.02 10.41
N PRO A 139 8.67 5.71 10.70
CA PRO A 139 9.94 5.11 11.15
C PRO A 139 10.94 4.92 9.99
N ILE A 140 11.10 5.96 9.16
CA ILE A 140 11.94 5.96 7.96
C ILE A 140 12.63 7.33 7.89
N PRO A 141 13.98 7.40 7.93
CA PRO A 141 14.71 8.66 7.81
C PRO A 141 14.40 9.41 6.51
N ASN A 142 14.47 10.75 6.55
CA ASN A 142 14.28 11.63 5.38
C ASN A 142 13.00 11.31 4.61
N SER A 143 11.91 11.11 5.34
CA SER A 143 10.63 10.80 4.76
C SER A 143 9.49 11.47 5.50
N ARG A 144 8.35 11.60 4.82
CA ARG A 144 7.13 12.19 5.36
C ARG A 144 5.89 11.54 4.78
N LEU A 145 4.77 11.72 5.45
CA LEU A 145 3.46 11.28 4.99
C LEU A 145 2.66 12.47 4.45
N LYS A 146 2.05 12.32 3.26
CA LYS A 146 0.94 13.16 2.80
C LYS A 146 -0.34 12.39 3.05
N TRP A 147 -1.16 12.88 3.97
CA TRP A 147 -2.45 12.28 4.29
C TRP A 147 -3.53 12.66 3.27
N PHE A 148 -4.45 11.73 2.99
CA PHE A 148 -5.74 12.06 2.37
C PHE A 148 -6.76 12.27 3.49
N GLU A 149 -6.82 13.51 4.01
CA GLU A 149 -7.57 13.84 5.23
C GLU A 149 -9.08 13.63 5.10
N SER A 150 -9.61 13.75 3.89
CA SER A 150 -11.04 13.55 3.59
C SER A 150 -11.39 12.11 3.21
N SER A 151 -10.45 11.17 3.28
CA SER A 151 -10.71 9.77 2.93
C SER A 151 -11.44 9.04 4.07
N ASN A 152 -12.57 8.38 3.77
CA ASN A 152 -13.34 7.61 4.76
C ASN A 152 -12.53 6.48 5.42
N LYS A 153 -11.52 5.96 4.71
CA LYS A 153 -10.54 5.02 5.26
C LYS A 153 -9.18 5.70 5.22
N PRO A 154 -8.47 5.82 6.35
CA PRO A 154 -7.21 6.54 6.37
C PRO A 154 -6.21 5.95 5.37
N GLU A 155 -5.71 6.82 4.50
CA GLU A 155 -4.65 6.52 3.55
C GLU A 155 -3.69 7.72 3.46
N ALA A 156 -2.42 7.43 3.24
CA ALA A 156 -1.39 8.42 2.99
C ALA A 156 -0.46 7.97 1.86
N LEU A 157 0.17 8.94 1.21
CA LEU A 157 1.37 8.71 0.42
C LEU A 157 2.58 8.81 1.35
N LEU A 158 3.51 7.87 1.25
CA LEU A 158 4.84 8.00 1.83
C LEU A 158 5.77 8.63 0.80
N ILE A 159 6.50 9.67 1.20
CA ILE A 159 7.45 10.38 0.34
C ILE A 159 8.83 10.21 0.92
N LEU A 160 9.76 9.64 0.15
CA LEU A 160 11.18 9.61 0.47
C LEU A 160 11.87 10.79 -0.22
N GLU A 161 12.65 11.56 0.55
CA GLU A 161 13.37 12.74 0.07
C GLU A 161 14.74 12.36 -0.52
N GLN A 162 14.71 11.46 -1.50
CA GLN A 162 15.86 11.05 -2.31
C GLN A 162 15.45 10.88 -3.78
N ASP A 163 16.41 10.85 -4.70
CA ASP A 163 16.18 10.60 -6.13
C ASP A 163 15.11 11.53 -6.74
N GLY A 164 15.06 12.81 -6.35
CA GLY A 164 14.04 13.76 -6.83
C GLY A 164 12.63 13.55 -6.24
N GLY A 165 12.50 12.64 -5.27
CA GLY A 165 11.30 12.31 -4.53
C GLY A 165 10.67 11.01 -5.01
N ILE A 166 10.60 10.02 -4.11
CA ILE A 166 9.96 8.72 -4.36
C ILE A 166 8.66 8.66 -3.58
N VAL A 167 7.55 8.55 -4.28
CA VAL A 167 6.22 8.33 -3.69
C VAL A 167 5.93 6.84 -3.61
N ILE A 168 5.59 6.33 -2.43
CA ILE A 168 5.00 5.02 -2.24
C ILE A 168 3.51 5.23 -1.97
N SER A 169 2.66 4.58 -2.76
CA SER A 169 1.20 4.70 -2.67
C SER A 169 0.54 3.38 -2.29
N GLY A 170 -0.62 3.49 -1.65
CA GLY A 170 -1.56 2.40 -1.42
C GLY A 170 -2.45 2.17 -2.63
N ASP A 171 -3.76 2.31 -2.38
CA ASP A 171 -4.79 2.13 -3.38
C ASP A 171 -5.02 3.40 -4.24
N SER A 172 -4.56 4.57 -3.78
CA SER A 172 -4.80 5.89 -4.40
C SER A 172 -4.14 6.11 -5.76
N LEU A 173 -2.83 5.88 -5.90
CA LEU A 173 -2.12 5.92 -7.18
C LEU A 173 -1.77 4.50 -7.63
N GLN A 174 -2.21 4.14 -8.83
CA GLN A 174 -2.03 2.81 -9.40
C GLN A 174 -1.40 2.92 -10.79
N ASN A 175 -0.65 1.91 -11.22
CA ASN A 175 -0.10 1.83 -12.58
C ASN A 175 -0.26 0.42 -13.15
N THR A 176 -1.49 -0.07 -13.13
CA THR A 176 -1.82 -1.38 -13.68
C THR A 176 -2.24 -1.18 -15.13
N ALA A 177 -1.32 -1.08 -16.09
CA ALA A 177 -1.69 -0.85 -17.51
C ALA A 177 -2.41 -2.04 -18.17
N LYS A 178 -2.09 -3.25 -17.71
CA LYS A 178 -2.67 -4.52 -18.18
C LYS A 178 -2.72 -5.51 -17.01
N PRO A 179 -3.55 -6.56 -17.08
CA PRO A 179 -3.48 -7.62 -16.07
C PRO A 179 -2.12 -8.30 -16.08
N ASP A 180 -1.63 -8.65 -14.91
CA ASP A 180 -0.39 -9.40 -14.72
C ASP A 180 -0.65 -10.89 -14.41
N GLU A 181 0.42 -11.63 -14.12
CA GLU A 181 0.38 -13.05 -13.77
C GLU A 181 -0.33 -13.34 -12.43
N TYR A 182 -0.53 -12.32 -11.60
CA TYR A 182 -1.23 -12.42 -10.32
C TYR A 182 -2.74 -12.22 -10.47
N ASN A 183 -3.24 -11.80 -11.64
CA ASN A 183 -4.67 -11.74 -11.94
C ASN A 183 -5.23 -13.06 -12.50
N ASN A 184 -6.28 -13.62 -11.86
CA ASN A 184 -7.05 -14.73 -12.45
C ASN A 184 -8.08 -14.23 -13.50
N TRP A 185 -8.64 -15.14 -14.29
CA TRP A 185 -9.58 -14.80 -15.37
C TRP A 185 -10.78 -13.97 -14.89
N LEU A 186 -11.37 -14.35 -13.75
CA LEU A 186 -12.50 -13.62 -13.18
C LEU A 186 -12.10 -12.17 -12.81
N SER A 187 -10.94 -11.98 -12.18
CA SER A 187 -10.42 -10.64 -11.89
C SER A 187 -10.24 -9.81 -13.15
N LYS A 188 -9.71 -10.39 -14.24
CA LYS A 188 -9.51 -9.66 -15.51
C LYS A 188 -10.82 -9.09 -16.06
N ILE A 189 -11.92 -9.82 -15.95
CA ILE A 189 -13.25 -9.37 -16.39
C ILE A 189 -13.81 -8.29 -15.46
N MET A 190 -13.83 -8.57 -14.15
CA MET A 190 -14.46 -7.68 -13.16
C MET A 190 -13.69 -6.36 -13.01
N MET A 191 -12.36 -6.43 -12.89
CA MET A 191 -11.52 -5.23 -12.75
C MET A 191 -11.61 -4.34 -14.00
N LYS A 192 -11.69 -4.92 -15.22
CA LYS A 192 -11.89 -4.13 -16.44
C LYS A 192 -13.22 -3.37 -16.41
N LYS A 193 -14.30 -3.99 -15.93
CA LYS A 193 -15.61 -3.33 -15.77
C LYS A 193 -15.58 -2.23 -14.72
N MET A 194 -14.81 -2.39 -13.66
CA MET A 194 -14.61 -1.40 -12.60
C MET A 194 -13.60 -0.29 -12.97
N GLY A 195 -13.15 -0.24 -14.23
CA GLY A 195 -12.28 0.84 -14.72
C GLY A 195 -10.79 0.70 -14.40
N PHE A 196 -10.35 -0.46 -13.91
CA PHE A 196 -8.93 -0.80 -13.78
C PHE A 196 -8.30 -1.09 -15.16
N PHE A 197 -7.01 -1.47 -15.16
CA PHE A 197 -6.19 -1.70 -16.35
C PHE A 197 -5.91 -0.40 -17.13
N LYS A 198 -5.51 0.63 -16.39
CA LYS A 198 -5.09 1.93 -16.91
C LYS A 198 -3.70 2.28 -16.35
N PRO A 199 -2.78 2.77 -17.19
CA PRO A 199 -1.54 3.33 -16.69
C PRO A 199 -1.83 4.63 -15.92
N TYR A 200 -0.99 4.91 -14.94
CA TYR A 200 -0.96 6.20 -14.22
C TYR A 200 -2.33 6.68 -13.70
N ALA A 201 -3.08 5.78 -13.07
CA ALA A 201 -4.46 6.02 -12.70
C ALA A 201 -4.63 6.40 -11.23
N ILE A 202 -5.69 7.16 -10.95
CA ILE A 202 -6.29 7.20 -9.61
C ILE A 202 -7.06 5.91 -9.40
N GLY A 203 -6.86 5.23 -8.27
CA GLY A 203 -7.51 3.96 -7.98
C GLY A 203 -9.02 4.08 -7.94
N ALA A 204 -9.71 3.52 -8.93
CA ALA A 204 -11.16 3.62 -9.05
C ALA A 204 -11.89 3.01 -7.84
N GLY A 205 -11.41 1.84 -7.36
CA GLY A 205 -11.94 1.22 -6.14
C GLY A 205 -11.71 2.07 -4.89
N TRP A 206 -10.54 2.70 -4.77
CA TRP A 206 -10.25 3.63 -3.68
C TRP A 206 -11.19 4.84 -3.69
N VAL A 207 -11.44 5.43 -4.85
CA VAL A 207 -12.39 6.53 -4.97
C VAL A 207 -13.80 6.10 -4.58
N GLU A 208 -14.27 4.96 -5.09
CA GLU A 208 -15.61 4.44 -4.81
C GLU A 208 -15.84 4.18 -3.31
N PHE A 209 -14.89 3.50 -2.66
CA PHE A 209 -15.06 3.05 -1.27
C PHE A 209 -14.58 4.06 -0.23
N CYS A 210 -13.51 4.81 -0.53
CA CYS A 210 -12.94 5.77 0.41
C CYS A 210 -13.42 7.21 0.18
N LYS A 211 -14.05 7.50 -0.97
CA LYS A 211 -14.66 8.78 -1.33
C LYS A 211 -13.81 10.05 -1.09
N PRO A 212 -12.48 10.04 -1.25
CA PRO A 212 -11.65 11.23 -1.02
C PRO A 212 -12.20 12.46 -1.76
N SER A 213 -12.03 13.64 -1.17
CA SER A 213 -12.40 14.90 -1.82
C SER A 213 -11.51 15.18 -3.04
N ARG A 214 -12.04 15.99 -3.97
CA ARG A 214 -11.29 16.39 -5.16
C ARG A 214 -10.03 17.18 -4.82
N SER A 215 -10.10 18.07 -3.83
CA SER A 215 -8.97 18.88 -3.37
C SER A 215 -7.85 18.00 -2.82
N ASP A 216 -8.18 16.93 -2.10
CA ASP A 216 -7.19 15.97 -1.60
C ASP A 216 -6.42 15.29 -2.72
N ILE A 217 -7.11 14.90 -3.79
CA ILE A 217 -6.48 14.29 -4.97
C ILE A 217 -5.62 15.33 -5.70
N LEU A 218 -6.14 16.55 -5.93
CA LEU A 218 -5.38 17.62 -6.59
C LEU A 218 -4.12 18.01 -5.81
N SER A 219 -4.16 17.94 -4.48
CA SER A 219 -3.02 18.26 -3.63
C SER A 219 -1.82 17.34 -3.85
N ILE A 220 -1.97 16.18 -4.50
CA ILE A 220 -0.84 15.35 -4.92
C ILE A 220 0.11 16.15 -5.82
N LEU A 221 -0.42 17.05 -6.67
CA LEU A 221 0.40 17.86 -7.58
C LEU A 221 1.18 18.98 -6.88
N THR A 222 0.95 19.24 -5.60
CA THR A 222 1.79 20.16 -4.82
C THR A 222 3.08 19.49 -4.32
N LEU A 223 3.12 18.15 -4.32
CA LEU A 223 4.30 17.38 -3.92
C LEU A 223 5.41 17.49 -4.97
N GLN A 224 6.66 17.47 -4.51
CA GLN A 224 7.83 17.25 -5.33
C GLN A 224 8.14 15.75 -5.35
N PHE A 225 8.03 15.12 -6.52
CA PHE A 225 8.38 13.72 -6.73
C PHE A 225 8.64 13.42 -8.20
N GLU A 226 9.56 12.50 -8.45
CA GLU A 226 9.97 12.03 -9.77
C GLU A 226 9.54 10.59 -10.03
N HIS A 227 9.34 9.81 -8.95
CA HIS A 227 9.06 8.39 -9.00
C HIS A 227 7.80 8.02 -8.20
N VAL A 228 7.09 6.98 -8.65
CA VAL A 228 5.98 6.37 -7.90
C VAL A 228 6.19 4.85 -7.85
N LEU A 229 6.17 4.28 -6.65
CA LEU A 229 6.15 2.84 -6.38
C LEU A 229 4.75 2.46 -5.89
N PRO A 230 3.82 2.14 -6.80
CA PRO A 230 2.44 1.85 -6.43
C PRO A 230 2.31 0.45 -5.84
N CYS A 231 1.34 0.27 -4.95
CA CYS A 231 0.97 -1.08 -4.50
C CYS A 231 0.33 -1.91 -5.64
N HIS A 232 -0.22 -1.26 -6.68
CA HIS A 232 -0.88 -1.96 -7.78
C HIS A 232 -0.27 -1.58 -9.14
N GLY A 233 0.36 -2.56 -9.78
CA GLY A 233 0.91 -2.47 -11.12
C GLY A 233 2.42 -2.21 -11.17
N GLU A 234 2.88 -1.63 -12.27
CA GLU A 234 4.31 -1.44 -12.55
C GLU A 234 4.85 -0.16 -11.87
N LEU A 235 6.12 -0.18 -11.49
CA LEU A 235 6.81 1.00 -10.96
C LEU A 235 6.87 2.11 -12.01
N VAL A 236 6.70 3.36 -11.60
CA VAL A 236 6.83 4.53 -12.48
C VAL A 236 8.12 5.26 -12.14
N ILE A 237 9.18 4.94 -12.88
CA ILE A 237 10.48 5.57 -12.70
C ILE A 237 10.62 6.73 -13.70
N GLY A 238 10.88 7.93 -13.18
CA GLY A 238 11.08 9.13 -13.98
C GLY A 238 9.77 9.74 -14.47
N ASN A 239 9.69 11.07 -14.36
CA ASN A 239 8.60 11.91 -14.80
C ASN A 239 7.21 11.43 -14.31
N ALA A 240 7.15 10.80 -13.12
CA ALA A 240 5.92 10.19 -12.63
C ALA A 240 4.83 11.23 -12.41
N LYS A 241 5.18 12.40 -11.86
CA LYS A 241 4.24 13.49 -11.63
C LYS A 241 3.49 13.90 -12.90
N GLU A 242 4.21 14.10 -14.01
CA GLU A 242 3.58 14.46 -15.28
C GLU A 242 2.80 13.31 -15.91
N LYS A 243 3.25 12.06 -15.75
CA LYS A 243 2.50 10.87 -16.20
C LYS A 243 1.15 10.73 -15.49
N TYR A 244 1.10 11.03 -14.19
CA TYR A 244 -0.13 10.99 -13.38
C TYR A 244 -0.99 12.24 -13.50
N ARG A 245 -0.42 13.40 -13.89
CA ARG A 245 -1.12 14.68 -13.95
C ARG A 245 -2.45 14.62 -14.70
N PRO A 246 -2.56 14.01 -15.91
CA PRO A 246 -3.86 13.93 -16.61
C PRO A 246 -4.94 13.19 -15.81
N ALA A 247 -4.57 12.12 -15.09
CA ALA A 247 -5.51 11.39 -14.24
C ALA A 247 -5.85 12.16 -12.96
N ILE A 248 -4.87 12.90 -12.40
CA ILE A 248 -5.08 13.75 -11.23
C ILE A 248 -5.93 14.97 -11.56
N GLU A 249 -5.82 15.58 -12.75
CA GLU A 249 -6.57 16.79 -13.16
C GLU A 249 -7.90 16.46 -13.86
N GLY A 250 -8.03 15.26 -14.42
CA GLY A 250 -9.23 14.81 -15.12
C GLY A 250 -10.50 14.70 -14.26
N GLU A 251 -11.61 14.31 -14.89
CA GLU A 251 -12.87 14.05 -14.21
C GLU A 251 -12.75 12.78 -13.35
N ILE A 252 -13.08 12.89 -12.06
CA ILE A 252 -13.08 11.77 -11.12
C ILE A 252 -14.47 11.69 -10.48
N LYS A 253 -15.23 10.64 -10.82
CA LYS A 253 -16.56 10.37 -10.26
C LYS A 253 -16.42 9.59 -8.96
N GLY A 254 -17.27 9.88 -7.96
CA GLY A 254 -17.31 9.16 -6.68
C GLY A 254 -16.60 9.86 -5.51
N CYS A 255 -15.93 10.98 -5.74
CA CYS A 255 -15.41 11.84 -4.67
C CYS A 255 -16.55 12.38 -3.78
N HIS A 256 -16.24 12.76 -2.54
CA HIS A 256 -17.13 13.61 -1.75
C HIS A 256 -17.56 14.83 -2.58
N SER A 257 -18.86 15.13 -2.57
CA SER A 257 -19.37 16.44 -2.97
C SER A 257 -18.72 17.47 -2.03
N GLY A 258 -17.84 18.30 -2.58
CA GLY A 258 -17.31 19.46 -1.85
C GLY A 258 -18.41 20.47 -1.55
#